data_AF-A0A139I2B6-F1
#
_entry.id   AF-A0A139I2B6-F1
#
_cell.length_a   1.000
_cell.length_b   1.000
_cell.length_c   1.000
_cell.angle_alpha   90.00
_cell.angle_beta   90.00
_cell.angle_gamma   90.00
#
_symmetry.space_group_name_H-M   'P 1'
#
loop_
_entity.id
_entity.type
_entity.pdbx_description
1 polymer ?
#
loop_
_entity_poly.entity_id
_entity_poly.type
_entity_poly.pdbx_seq_one_letter_code
_entity_poly.pdbx_strand_id
1 'polypeptide(L)'
;MSEPASQPGAPTDGAQNIPPASEKSVAREMEKKVPAKVTSALATPDAVLLRLNKLLAAPGGLSAFLSTFNYTLYLLAHLDTKAAPLKAKLYMYLNRNAALPKATPPVPTEPSPIAALGGLLSATRTTLRLFGLLPMYAWARQLAQGPKPGQDQVLYATAVTQCALYIAFQGLENVALLTDSKILPASLTTRWTEKYGGKATALYTLAYRAWFFGFCCDFVRLFREAQLERNKRAQRSSSEKSDVSIRKEDEKNDQKWWAELIVPLMWFPVGFQFAALNDTGFPGFNLGLMGACGAIAGLGKTKALWDATADA
;
A
#
# COMPACT_ATOMS: atom_id res chain seq x y z
N MET A 1 16.97 -36.50 -17.28
CA MET A 1 16.89 -37.11 -15.94
C MET A 1 16.36 -36.03 -15.02
N SER A 2 15.05 -36.06 -14.83
CA SER A 2 14.25 -34.92 -14.35
C SER A 2 14.09 -35.04 -12.83
N GLU A 3 14.68 -34.12 -12.07
CA GLU A 3 14.24 -33.90 -10.70
C GLU A 3 12.86 -33.20 -10.74
N PRO A 4 11.85 -33.71 -10.03
CA PRO A 4 10.60 -32.99 -9.88
C PRO A 4 10.86 -31.74 -9.03
N ALA A 5 10.48 -30.60 -9.58
CA ALA A 5 10.57 -29.30 -8.94
C ALA A 5 10.04 -29.35 -7.50
N SER A 6 10.95 -29.25 -6.53
CA SER A 6 10.65 -28.91 -5.15
C SER A 6 10.02 -27.51 -5.14
N GLN A 7 8.69 -27.45 -5.04
CA GLN A 7 7.95 -26.21 -4.90
C GLN A 7 8.30 -25.56 -3.54
N PRO A 8 8.87 -24.36 -3.49
CA PRO A 8 9.03 -23.64 -2.23
C PRO A 8 7.66 -23.07 -1.82
N GLY A 9 7.12 -23.53 -0.69
CA GLY A 9 6.01 -22.85 0.00
C GLY A 9 4.58 -23.32 -0.30
N ALA A 10 4.38 -24.40 -1.05
CA ALA A 10 3.11 -25.13 -0.97
C ALA A 10 3.08 -25.90 0.37
N PRO A 11 1.94 -25.94 1.09
CA PRO A 11 1.77 -26.95 2.14
C PRO A 11 2.06 -28.31 1.48
N THR A 12 2.99 -29.07 2.05
CA THR A 12 3.17 -30.46 1.66
C THR A 12 1.81 -31.17 1.77
N ASP A 13 1.59 -32.22 0.97
CA ASP A 13 0.34 -33.02 0.87
C ASP A 13 -0.27 -33.50 2.21
N GLY A 14 0.36 -33.21 3.36
CA GLY A 14 -0.21 -33.36 4.69
C GLY A 14 -1.44 -32.50 4.98
N ALA A 15 -1.77 -31.49 4.16
CA ALA A 15 -3.04 -30.76 4.29
C ALA A 15 -4.25 -31.51 3.69
N GLN A 16 -4.03 -32.47 2.79
CA GLN A 16 -5.10 -33.27 2.16
C GLN A 16 -5.32 -34.62 2.84
N ASN A 17 -4.37 -35.10 3.64
CA ASN A 17 -4.48 -36.31 4.45
C ASN A 17 -4.43 -35.99 5.94
N ILE A 18 -5.38 -35.18 6.42
CA ILE A 18 -5.67 -35.11 7.85
C ILE A 18 -6.51 -36.35 8.17
N PRO A 19 -5.99 -37.37 8.88
CA PRO A 19 -6.82 -38.50 9.28
C PRO A 19 -8.02 -37.97 10.10
N PRO A 20 -9.23 -38.52 9.92
CA PRO A 20 -10.37 -38.12 10.73
C PRO A 20 -9.98 -38.19 12.20
N ALA A 21 -10.34 -37.16 12.97
CA ALA A 21 -9.90 -37.00 14.36
C ALA A 21 -10.18 -38.28 15.15
N SER A 22 -9.15 -39.10 15.35
CA SER A 22 -9.19 -40.28 16.20
C SER A 22 -9.61 -39.85 17.59
N GLU A 23 -10.45 -40.65 18.26
CA GLU A 23 -10.89 -40.40 19.64
C GLU A 23 -9.72 -40.27 20.64
N LYS A 24 -8.51 -40.68 20.24
CA LYS A 24 -7.24 -40.52 20.96
C LYS A 24 -6.28 -39.51 20.30
N SER A 25 -6.81 -38.50 19.61
CA SER A 25 -5.97 -37.41 19.10
C SER A 25 -5.42 -36.59 20.27
N VAL A 26 -4.09 -36.41 20.30
CA VAL A 26 -3.37 -35.54 21.25
C VAL A 26 -4.00 -34.14 21.30
N ALA A 27 -4.61 -33.69 20.21
CA ALA A 27 -5.35 -32.44 20.13
C ALA A 27 -6.60 -32.42 21.05
N ARG A 28 -7.40 -33.48 21.08
CA ARG A 28 -8.58 -33.60 21.98
C ARG A 28 -8.18 -33.78 23.44
N GLU A 29 -7.04 -34.43 23.69
CA GLU A 29 -6.53 -34.62 25.05
C GLU A 29 -5.90 -33.34 25.62
N MET A 30 -5.27 -32.52 24.77
CA MET A 30 -4.86 -31.15 25.11
C MET A 30 -6.08 -30.24 25.28
N GLU A 31 -7.11 -30.33 24.43
CA GLU A 31 -8.34 -29.55 24.55
C GLU A 31 -9.06 -29.77 25.89
N LYS A 32 -9.00 -30.99 26.46
CA LYS A 32 -9.48 -31.31 27.81
C LYS A 32 -8.61 -30.76 28.95
N LYS A 33 -7.32 -30.49 28.70
CA LYS A 33 -6.34 -30.06 29.72
C LYS A 33 -6.03 -28.56 29.68
N VAL A 34 -6.44 -27.85 28.63
CA VAL A 34 -6.20 -26.41 28.48
C VAL A 34 -7.34 -25.63 29.14
N PRO A 35 -7.05 -24.73 30.11
CA PRO A 35 -8.07 -23.91 30.75
C PRO A 35 -8.84 -23.08 29.73
N ALA A 36 -10.16 -22.93 29.90
CA ALA A 36 -11.02 -22.14 29.00
C ALA A 36 -10.57 -20.67 28.81
N LYS A 37 -9.76 -20.13 29.73
CA LYS A 37 -9.13 -18.80 29.64
C LYS A 37 -7.94 -18.76 28.67
N VAL A 38 -7.26 -19.88 28.48
CA VAL A 38 -6.13 -20.01 27.54
C VAL A 38 -6.67 -20.24 26.12
N THR A 39 -7.73 -21.02 25.96
CA THR A 39 -8.40 -21.19 24.66
C THR A 39 -9.03 -19.88 24.18
N SER A 40 -9.67 -19.10 25.06
CA SER A 40 -10.22 -17.79 24.68
C SER A 40 -9.14 -16.73 24.41
N ALA A 41 -8.03 -16.76 25.14
CA ALA A 41 -6.88 -15.88 24.90
C ALA A 41 -6.17 -16.20 23.56
N LEU A 42 -6.16 -17.47 23.13
CA LEU A 42 -5.58 -17.89 21.84
C LEU A 42 -6.56 -17.77 20.65
N ALA A 43 -7.87 -17.77 20.90
CA ALA A 43 -8.88 -17.63 19.85
C ALA A 43 -8.81 -16.28 19.12
N THR A 44 -8.39 -15.20 19.82
CA THR A 44 -8.30 -13.86 19.21
C THR A 44 -7.09 -13.74 18.27
N PRO A 45 -5.85 -14.12 18.68
CA PRO A 45 -4.71 -14.22 17.76
C PRO A 45 -4.97 -15.17 16.58
N ASP A 46 -5.57 -16.33 16.81
CA ASP A 46 -5.88 -17.30 15.75
C ASP A 46 -6.83 -16.71 14.70
N ALA A 47 -7.95 -16.12 15.14
CA ALA A 47 -8.88 -15.44 14.24
C ALA A 47 -8.21 -14.31 13.45
N VAL A 48 -7.31 -13.54 14.07
CA VAL A 48 -6.56 -12.48 13.39
C VAL A 48 -5.60 -13.06 12.35
N LEU A 49 -4.88 -14.14 12.67
CA LEU A 49 -3.96 -14.81 11.75
C LEU A 49 -4.70 -15.41 10.55
N LEU A 50 -5.85 -16.05 10.77
CA LEU A 50 -6.68 -16.59 9.71
C LEU A 50 -7.21 -15.49 8.79
N ARG A 51 -7.67 -14.38 9.36
CA ARG A 51 -8.10 -13.21 8.58
C ARG A 51 -6.95 -12.56 7.83
N LEU A 52 -5.76 -12.47 8.44
CA LEU A 52 -4.57 -11.96 7.77
C LEU A 52 -4.18 -12.86 6.58
N ASN A 53 -4.20 -14.18 6.75
CA ASN A 53 -3.96 -15.12 5.65
C ASN A 53 -4.96 -14.91 4.50
N LYS A 54 -6.26 -14.78 4.81
CA LYS A 54 -7.31 -14.46 3.82
C LYS A 54 -7.04 -13.12 3.12
N LEU A 55 -6.67 -12.08 3.89
CA LEU A 55 -6.34 -10.76 3.34
C LEU A 55 -5.16 -10.85 2.37
N LEU A 56 -4.08 -11.54 2.74
CA LEU A 56 -2.88 -11.63 1.92
C LEU A 56 -3.13 -12.45 0.64
N ALA A 57 -3.98 -13.49 0.72
CA ALA A 57 -4.36 -14.31 -0.42
C ALA A 57 -5.36 -13.62 -1.37
N ALA A 58 -6.11 -12.62 -0.90
CA ALA A 58 -7.08 -11.91 -1.73
C ALA A 58 -6.40 -11.15 -2.89
N PRO A 59 -7.04 -11.07 -4.08
CA PRO A 59 -6.52 -10.29 -5.20
C PRO A 59 -6.20 -8.84 -4.81
N GLY A 60 -4.92 -8.48 -4.87
CA GLY A 60 -4.43 -7.15 -4.47
C GLY A 60 -4.33 -6.90 -2.96
N GLY A 61 -4.66 -7.89 -2.12
CA GLY A 61 -4.61 -7.77 -0.66
C GLY A 61 -3.19 -7.75 -0.09
N LEU A 62 -2.29 -8.58 -0.59
CA LEU A 62 -0.85 -8.49 -0.26
C LEU A 62 -0.30 -7.08 -0.53
N SER A 63 -0.56 -6.52 -1.72
CA SER A 63 -0.08 -5.19 -2.10
C SER A 63 -0.67 -4.08 -1.24
N ALA A 64 -1.99 -4.14 -0.95
CA ALA A 64 -2.66 -3.17 -0.09
C ALA A 64 -2.13 -3.21 1.34
N PHE A 65 -2.01 -4.41 1.92
CA PHE A 65 -1.47 -4.61 3.27
C PHE A 65 -0.02 -4.11 3.38
N LEU A 66 0.86 -4.59 2.50
CA LEU A 66 2.27 -4.18 2.49
C LEU A 66 2.40 -2.66 2.35
N SER A 67 1.54 -2.04 1.54
CA SER A 67 1.59 -0.58 1.36
C SER A 67 1.21 0.17 2.63
N THR A 68 0.02 -0.10 3.16
CA THR A 68 -0.50 0.59 4.35
C THR A 68 0.38 0.33 5.56
N PHE A 69 0.85 -0.91 5.73
CA PHE A 69 1.73 -1.27 6.83
C PHE A 69 3.10 -0.59 6.73
N ASN A 70 3.69 -0.54 5.52
CA ASN A 70 4.96 0.16 5.30
C ASN A 70 4.88 1.66 5.62
N TYR A 71 3.85 2.37 5.16
CA TYR A 71 3.69 3.80 5.49
C TYR A 71 3.35 4.03 6.96
N THR A 72 2.62 3.10 7.60
CA THR A 72 2.42 3.12 9.06
C THR A 72 3.76 3.00 9.79
N LEU A 73 4.66 2.12 9.34
CA LEU A 73 6.01 2.01 9.90
C LEU A 73 6.83 3.29 9.70
N TYR A 74 6.72 3.99 8.57
CA TYR A 74 7.38 5.29 8.39
C TYR A 74 6.88 6.35 9.36
N LEU A 75 5.56 6.40 9.60
CA LEU A 75 4.99 7.28 10.60
C LEU A 75 5.49 6.92 12.00
N LEU A 76 5.43 5.64 12.36
CA LEU A 76 5.91 5.15 13.66
C LEU A 76 7.41 5.40 13.85
N ALA A 77 8.23 5.18 12.82
CA ALA A 77 9.66 5.46 12.86
C ALA A 77 9.92 6.95 13.09
N HIS A 78 9.17 7.83 12.43
CA HIS A 78 9.26 9.27 12.67
C HIS A 78 8.87 9.63 14.10
N LEU A 79 7.74 9.12 14.60
CA LEU A 79 7.30 9.34 15.98
C LEU A 79 8.31 8.80 16.99
N ASP A 80 8.94 7.66 16.70
CA ASP A 80 9.96 7.04 17.54
C ASP A 80 11.18 7.97 17.73
N THR A 81 11.62 8.64 16.66
CA THR A 81 12.70 9.63 16.73
C THR A 81 12.34 10.86 17.57
N LYS A 82 11.04 11.16 17.71
CA LYS A 82 10.53 12.29 18.50
C LYS A 82 10.09 11.88 19.91
N ALA A 83 9.99 10.59 20.19
CA ALA A 83 9.46 10.04 21.44
C ALA A 83 10.49 9.98 22.58
N ALA A 84 11.75 10.40 22.38
CA ALA A 84 12.79 10.42 23.42
C ALA A 84 12.33 10.98 24.79
N PRO A 85 11.67 12.17 24.88
CA PRO A 85 11.20 12.68 26.16
C PRO A 85 10.08 11.84 26.78
N LEU A 86 9.20 11.24 25.95
CA LEU A 86 8.13 10.38 26.43
C LEU A 86 8.70 9.04 26.94
N LYS A 87 9.62 8.43 26.20
CA LYS A 87 10.34 7.21 26.60
C LYS A 87 11.09 7.42 27.91
N ALA A 88 11.76 8.56 28.08
CA ALA A 88 12.43 8.91 29.32
C ALA A 88 11.45 9.02 30.51
N LYS A 89 10.30 9.68 30.31
CA LYS A 89 9.24 9.76 31.34
C LYS A 89 8.63 8.40 31.66
N LEU A 90 8.37 7.57 30.65
CA LEU A 90 7.83 6.22 30.84
C LEU A 90 8.83 5.34 31.60
N TYR A 91 10.11 5.43 31.25
CA TYR A 91 11.18 4.74 31.95
C TYR A 91 11.25 5.19 33.41
N MET A 92 11.23 6.50 33.70
CA MET A 92 11.17 7.01 35.07
C MET A 92 9.93 6.53 35.84
N TYR A 93 8.78 6.43 35.18
CA TYR A 93 7.54 5.97 35.79
C TYR A 93 7.56 4.46 36.10
N LEU A 94 8.06 3.64 35.16
CA LEU A 94 8.15 2.18 35.30
C LEU A 94 9.29 1.76 36.23
N ASN A 95 10.41 2.50 36.22
CA ASN A 95 11.59 2.29 37.07
C ASN A 95 11.62 3.30 38.23
N ARG A 96 10.48 3.49 38.91
CA ARG A 96 10.31 4.43 40.02
C ARG A 96 11.30 4.25 41.19
N ASN A 97 11.99 3.10 41.26
CA ASN A 97 13.03 2.78 42.26
C ASN A 97 14.44 2.57 41.67
N ALA A 98 14.67 2.78 40.37
CA ALA A 98 15.99 2.60 39.78
C ALA A 98 16.79 3.91 39.82
N ALA A 99 18.04 3.85 40.29
CA ALA A 99 18.97 4.97 40.21
C ALA A 99 19.16 5.40 38.75
N LEU A 100 19.11 6.71 38.49
CA LEU A 100 19.32 7.27 37.16
C LEU A 100 20.68 6.81 36.60
N PRO A 101 20.74 6.30 35.35
CA PRO A 101 22.00 6.18 34.66
C PRO A 101 22.62 7.58 34.57
N LYS A 102 23.81 7.77 35.19
CA LYS A 102 24.58 9.03 35.12
C LYS A 102 25.11 9.34 33.71
N ALA A 103 24.95 8.43 32.77
CA ALA A 103 25.36 8.61 31.38
C ALA A 103 24.12 8.74 30.50
N THR A 104 24.08 9.82 29.72
CA THR A 104 23.23 9.90 28.52
C THR A 104 23.47 8.65 27.69
N PRO A 105 22.46 7.80 27.45
CA PRO A 105 22.64 6.64 26.58
C PRO A 105 23.12 7.12 25.21
N PRO A 106 24.11 6.45 24.61
CA PRO A 106 24.60 6.83 23.29
C PRO A 106 23.43 6.85 22.31
N VAL A 107 23.35 7.91 21.50
CA VAL A 107 22.39 7.97 20.39
C VAL A 107 22.70 6.79 19.48
N PRO A 108 21.78 5.82 19.29
CA PRO A 108 22.03 4.69 18.41
C PRO A 108 22.34 5.21 17.01
N THR A 109 23.50 4.83 16.47
CA THR A 109 23.89 5.14 15.09
C THR A 109 23.11 4.31 14.07
N GLU A 110 22.49 3.21 14.53
CA GLU A 110 21.72 2.29 13.70
C GLU A 110 20.24 2.72 13.59
N PRO A 111 19.58 2.47 12.44
CA PRO A 111 18.17 2.72 12.27
C PRO A 111 17.36 1.91 13.30
N SER A 112 16.29 2.50 13.84
CA SER A 112 15.41 1.78 14.76
C SER A 112 14.85 0.51 14.09
N PRO A 113 14.53 -0.56 14.84
CA PRO A 113 13.96 -1.78 14.27
C PRO A 113 12.71 -1.52 13.40
N ILE A 114 11.92 -0.50 13.76
CA ILE A 114 10.74 -0.05 13.01
C ILE A 114 11.15 0.52 11.64
N ALA A 115 12.19 1.36 11.62
CA ALA A 115 12.73 1.93 10.39
C ALA A 115 13.36 0.84 9.49
N ALA A 116 14.09 -0.11 10.07
CA ALA A 116 14.68 -1.22 9.35
C ALA A 116 13.60 -2.11 8.68
N LEU A 117 12.54 -2.46 9.42
CA LEU A 117 11.40 -3.20 8.86
C LEU A 117 10.69 -2.39 7.76
N GLY A 118 10.51 -1.08 7.98
CA GLY A 118 9.96 -0.18 6.96
C GLY A 118 10.79 -0.21 5.67
N GLY A 119 12.12 -0.12 5.78
CA GLY A 119 13.04 -0.24 4.64
C GLY A 119 12.91 -1.59 3.91
N LEU A 120 12.85 -2.69 4.66
CA LEU A 120 12.66 -4.03 4.10
C LEU A 120 11.35 -4.14 3.31
N LEU A 121 10.22 -3.69 3.88
CA LEU A 121 8.94 -3.73 3.18
C LEU A 121 8.92 -2.84 1.94
N SER A 122 9.58 -1.69 2.00
CA SER A 122 9.73 -0.82 0.83
C SER A 122 10.49 -1.53 -0.28
N ALA A 123 11.62 -2.18 0.04
CA ALA A 123 12.39 -2.96 -0.92
C ALA A 123 11.56 -4.12 -1.50
N THR A 124 10.88 -4.89 -0.65
CA THR A 124 9.98 -5.97 -1.08
C THR A 124 8.91 -5.47 -2.05
N ARG A 125 8.28 -4.33 -1.77
CA ARG A 125 7.27 -3.73 -2.65
C ARG A 125 7.86 -3.33 -4.00
N THR A 126 9.03 -2.70 -4.01
CA THR A 126 9.71 -2.31 -5.26
C THR A 126 10.11 -3.54 -6.07
N THR A 127 10.55 -4.62 -5.43
CA THR A 127 10.83 -5.90 -6.11
C THR A 127 9.57 -6.52 -6.69
N LEU A 128 8.45 -6.56 -5.94
CA LEU A 128 7.18 -7.07 -6.45
C LEU A 128 6.65 -6.26 -7.65
N ARG A 129 6.97 -4.97 -7.71
CA ARG A 129 6.61 -4.09 -8.83
C ARG A 129 7.32 -4.42 -10.14
N LEU A 130 8.38 -5.24 -10.15
CA LEU A 130 8.96 -5.77 -11.39
C LEU A 130 7.92 -6.42 -12.30
N PHE A 131 6.88 -7.04 -11.71
CA PHE A 131 5.77 -7.66 -12.44
C PHE A 131 4.63 -6.69 -12.79
N GLY A 132 4.72 -5.42 -12.40
CA GLY A 132 3.68 -4.41 -12.54
C GLY A 132 3.33 -4.05 -13.99
N LEU A 133 4.22 -4.32 -14.95
CA LEU A 133 3.92 -4.10 -16.37
C LEU A 133 2.85 -5.06 -16.92
N LEU A 134 2.73 -6.27 -16.34
CA LEU A 134 1.75 -7.26 -16.79
C LEU A 134 0.29 -6.77 -16.62
N PRO A 135 -0.17 -6.32 -15.44
CA PRO A 135 -1.51 -5.75 -15.31
C PRO A 135 -1.68 -4.44 -16.10
N MET A 136 -0.61 -3.64 -16.26
CA MET A 136 -0.69 -2.42 -17.09
C MET A 136 -0.91 -2.74 -18.58
N TYR A 137 -0.27 -3.79 -19.10
CA TYR A 137 -0.52 -4.27 -20.46
C TYR A 137 -1.96 -4.74 -20.64
N ALA A 138 -2.50 -5.50 -19.68
CA ALA A 138 -3.90 -5.92 -19.73
C ALA A 138 -4.86 -4.72 -19.75
N TRP A 139 -4.59 -3.69 -18.94
CA TRP A 139 -5.37 -2.45 -18.93
C TRP A 139 -5.25 -1.68 -20.26
N ALA A 140 -4.03 -1.57 -20.81
CA ALA A 140 -3.81 -0.94 -22.10
C ALA A 140 -4.59 -1.66 -23.22
N ARG A 141 -4.62 -3.01 -23.20
CA ARG A 141 -5.39 -3.80 -24.18
C ARG A 141 -6.89 -3.57 -24.07
N GLN A 142 -7.41 -3.38 -22.86
CA GLN A 142 -8.81 -2.99 -22.66
C GLN A 142 -9.10 -1.60 -23.23
N LEU A 143 -8.22 -0.63 -22.94
CA LEU A 143 -8.39 0.74 -23.44
C LEU A 143 -8.24 0.84 -24.97
N ALA A 144 -7.42 -0.01 -25.58
CA ALA A 144 -7.24 -0.10 -27.03
C ALA A 144 -8.50 -0.55 -27.78
N GLN A 145 -9.52 -1.10 -27.09
CA GLN A 145 -10.82 -1.41 -27.69
C GLN A 145 -11.67 -0.16 -27.95
N GLY A 146 -11.20 1.01 -27.52
CA GLY A 146 -11.91 2.28 -27.64
C GLY A 146 -12.81 2.59 -26.44
N PRO A 147 -13.44 3.76 -26.44
CA PRO A 147 -14.41 4.14 -25.40
C PRO A 147 -15.64 3.23 -25.46
N LYS A 148 -16.19 2.87 -24.29
CA LYS A 148 -17.45 2.13 -24.21
C LYS A 148 -18.61 2.96 -24.78
N PRO A 149 -19.67 2.35 -25.32
CA PRO A 149 -20.85 3.09 -25.75
C PRO A 149 -21.40 3.98 -24.62
N GLY A 150 -21.57 5.27 -24.90
CA GLY A 150 -22.03 6.25 -23.91
C GLY A 150 -20.97 6.72 -22.90
N GLN A 151 -19.71 6.28 -23.03
CA GLN A 151 -18.62 6.75 -22.17
C GLN A 151 -18.21 8.19 -22.53
N ASP A 152 -18.03 9.01 -21.49
CA ASP A 152 -17.50 10.36 -21.63
C ASP A 152 -16.06 10.34 -22.19
N GLN A 153 -15.82 11.14 -23.24
CA GLN A 153 -14.53 11.16 -23.95
C GLN A 153 -13.39 11.72 -23.08
N VAL A 154 -13.67 12.66 -22.18
CA VAL A 154 -12.66 13.21 -21.26
C VAL A 154 -12.23 12.13 -20.27
N LEU A 155 -13.19 11.36 -19.72
CA LEU A 155 -12.88 10.23 -18.84
C LEU A 155 -12.07 9.14 -19.56
N TYR A 156 -12.42 8.83 -20.82
CA TYR A 156 -11.65 7.86 -21.62
C TYR A 156 -10.22 8.35 -21.90
N ALA A 157 -10.06 9.57 -22.41
CA ALA A 157 -8.74 10.15 -22.69
C ALA A 157 -7.88 10.24 -21.41
N THR A 158 -8.49 10.59 -20.28
CA THR A 158 -7.84 10.60 -18.97
C THR A 158 -7.34 9.22 -18.58
N ALA A 159 -8.15 8.17 -18.77
CA ALA A 159 -7.75 6.79 -18.49
C ALA A 159 -6.61 6.30 -19.39
N VAL A 160 -6.64 6.63 -20.70
CA VAL A 160 -5.54 6.31 -21.63
C VAL A 160 -4.24 7.01 -21.21
N THR A 161 -4.33 8.29 -20.88
CA THR A 161 -3.18 9.09 -20.43
C THR A 161 -2.60 8.53 -19.13
N GLN A 162 -3.46 8.22 -18.15
CA GLN A 162 -3.06 7.63 -16.89
C GLN A 162 -2.37 6.27 -17.08
N CYS A 163 -2.93 5.41 -17.93
CA CYS A 163 -2.35 4.10 -18.25
C CYS A 163 -0.95 4.24 -18.87
N ALA A 164 -0.79 5.14 -19.85
CA ALA A 164 0.50 5.39 -20.49
C ALA A 164 1.55 5.91 -19.47
N LEU A 165 1.14 6.83 -18.59
CA LEU A 165 2.00 7.36 -17.53
C LEU A 165 2.41 6.29 -16.52
N TYR A 166 1.51 5.39 -16.12
CA TYR A 166 1.85 4.27 -15.23
C TYR A 166 2.70 3.19 -15.91
N ILE A 167 2.56 2.96 -17.22
CA ILE A 167 3.48 2.12 -17.99
C ILE A 167 4.88 2.73 -18.00
N ALA A 168 4.99 4.03 -18.28
CA ALA A 168 6.27 4.75 -18.26
C ALA A 168 6.91 4.69 -16.86
N PHE A 169 6.14 4.97 -15.81
CA PHE A 169 6.57 4.83 -14.43
C PHE A 169 7.12 3.43 -14.14
N GLN A 170 6.34 2.38 -14.42
CA GLN A 170 6.72 1.02 -14.07
C GLN A 170 7.92 0.54 -14.87
N GLY A 171 7.98 0.87 -16.17
CA GLY A 171 9.11 0.53 -17.02
C GLY A 171 10.41 1.18 -16.54
N LEU A 172 10.37 2.48 -16.23
CA LEU A 172 11.53 3.21 -15.73
C LEU A 172 11.97 2.74 -14.33
N GLU A 173 11.03 2.52 -13.42
CA GLU A 173 11.33 2.01 -12.06
C GLU A 173 11.97 0.62 -12.13
N ASN A 174 11.48 -0.25 -13.03
CA ASN A 174 12.05 -1.58 -13.23
C ASN A 174 13.50 -1.50 -13.73
N VAL A 175 13.77 -0.69 -14.77
CA VAL A 175 15.13 -0.52 -15.30
C VAL A 175 16.05 0.09 -14.23
N ALA A 176 15.55 1.05 -13.44
CA ALA A 176 16.29 1.65 -12.35
C ALA A 176 16.66 0.62 -11.27
N LEU A 177 15.70 -0.20 -10.83
CA LEU A 177 15.95 -1.25 -9.83
C LEU A 177 16.95 -2.28 -10.33
N LEU A 178 16.81 -2.77 -11.56
CA LEU A 178 17.75 -3.74 -12.15
C LEU A 178 19.15 -3.14 -12.34
N THR A 179 19.24 -1.84 -12.62
CA THR A 179 20.52 -1.11 -12.67
C THR A 179 21.19 -1.04 -11.30
N ASP A 180 20.45 -0.61 -10.27
CA ASP A 180 21.00 -0.48 -8.91
C ASP A 180 21.33 -1.85 -8.29
N SER A 181 20.61 -2.90 -8.69
CA SER A 181 20.86 -4.30 -8.32
C SER A 181 22.03 -4.94 -9.09
N LYS A 182 22.68 -4.20 -9.99
CA LYS A 182 23.80 -4.66 -10.83
C LYS A 182 23.48 -5.87 -11.71
N ILE A 183 22.21 -6.03 -12.07
CA ILE A 183 21.74 -7.07 -13.00
C ILE A 183 21.98 -6.63 -14.45
N LEU A 184 21.80 -5.34 -14.75
CA LEU A 184 22.07 -4.80 -16.08
C LEU A 184 23.58 -4.50 -16.26
N PRO A 185 24.17 -4.84 -17.43
CA PRO A 185 25.57 -4.54 -17.72
C PRO A 185 25.92 -3.06 -17.59
N ALA A 186 27.14 -2.76 -17.10
CA ALA A 186 27.65 -1.41 -16.98
C ALA A 186 27.63 -0.66 -18.33
N SER A 187 27.98 -1.35 -19.42
CA SER A 187 27.98 -0.78 -20.78
C SER A 187 26.64 -0.17 -21.21
N LEU A 188 25.53 -0.71 -20.71
CA LEU A 188 24.19 -0.18 -20.99
C LEU A 188 23.81 0.94 -20.03
N THR A 189 24.27 0.87 -18.78
CA THR A 189 23.77 1.72 -17.68
C THR A 189 24.60 2.98 -17.43
N THR A 190 25.86 3.06 -17.89
CA THR A 190 26.75 4.21 -17.64
C THR A 190 26.09 5.54 -18.02
N ARG A 191 25.38 5.57 -19.16
CA ARG A 191 24.75 6.79 -19.71
C ARG A 191 23.79 7.51 -18.74
N TRP A 192 23.13 6.79 -17.85
CA TRP A 192 22.20 7.36 -16.88
C TRP A 192 22.66 7.26 -15.41
N THR A 193 23.79 6.60 -15.14
CA THR A 193 24.31 6.39 -13.78
C THR A 193 25.57 7.21 -13.47
N GLU A 194 26.35 7.59 -14.48
CA GLU A 194 27.63 8.28 -14.32
C GLU A 194 27.49 9.59 -13.52
N LYS A 195 26.50 10.41 -13.87
CA LYS A 195 26.21 11.68 -13.18
C LYS A 195 25.81 11.50 -11.71
N TYR A 196 25.37 10.31 -11.31
CA TYR A 196 24.80 10.03 -9.98
C TYR A 196 25.61 8.98 -9.20
N GLY A 197 26.92 8.89 -9.45
CA GLY A 197 27.81 8.01 -8.70
C GLY A 197 27.46 6.53 -8.85
N GLY A 198 27.01 6.11 -10.03
CA GLY A 198 26.68 4.71 -10.31
C GLY A 198 25.28 4.28 -9.90
N LYS A 199 24.39 5.23 -9.52
CA LYS A 199 22.99 4.99 -9.16
C LYS A 199 22.03 5.42 -10.27
N ALA A 200 20.90 4.75 -10.38
CA ALA A 200 19.86 5.05 -11.38
C ALA A 200 18.95 6.23 -11.00
N THR A 201 19.46 7.23 -10.27
CA THR A 201 18.67 8.35 -9.73
C THR A 201 17.90 9.09 -10.83
N ALA A 202 18.50 9.32 -12.00
CA ALA A 202 17.82 9.97 -13.13
C ALA A 202 16.55 9.21 -13.58
N LEU A 203 16.63 7.88 -13.65
CA LEU A 203 15.51 7.04 -14.05
C LEU A 203 14.43 7.04 -12.97
N TYR A 204 14.79 6.95 -11.70
CA TYR A 204 13.83 7.08 -10.59
C TYR A 204 13.10 8.42 -10.62
N THR A 205 13.81 9.54 -10.83
CA THR A 205 13.17 10.85 -10.95
C THR A 205 12.19 10.91 -12.11
N LEU A 206 12.56 10.40 -13.29
CA LEU A 206 11.66 10.37 -14.44
C LEU A 206 10.45 9.45 -14.19
N ALA A 207 10.67 8.30 -13.55
CA ALA A 207 9.62 7.39 -13.13
C ALA A 207 8.64 8.10 -12.18
N TYR A 208 9.13 8.76 -11.12
CA TYR A 208 8.29 9.45 -10.16
C TYR A 208 7.55 10.66 -10.75
N ARG A 209 8.10 11.32 -11.77
CA ARG A 209 7.36 12.32 -12.54
C ARG A 209 6.19 11.70 -13.31
N ALA A 210 6.43 10.58 -14.00
CA ALA A 210 5.36 9.87 -14.69
C ALA A 210 4.28 9.38 -13.72
N TRP A 211 4.67 8.83 -12.56
CA TRP A 211 3.75 8.45 -11.49
C TRP A 211 2.96 9.65 -10.96
N PHE A 212 3.62 10.79 -10.71
CA PHE A 212 2.99 12.01 -10.24
C PHE A 212 1.89 12.49 -11.18
N PHE A 213 2.22 12.67 -12.46
CA PHE A 213 1.23 13.05 -13.46
C PHE A 213 0.14 11.98 -13.63
N GLY A 214 0.50 10.69 -13.47
CA GLY A 214 -0.44 9.58 -13.55
C GLY A 214 -1.54 9.65 -12.48
N PHE A 215 -1.21 9.91 -11.21
CA PHE A 215 -2.26 10.10 -10.20
C PHE A 215 -2.91 11.49 -10.28
N CYS A 216 -2.25 12.50 -10.87
CA CYS A 216 -2.92 13.77 -11.17
C CYS A 216 -4.11 13.58 -12.15
N CYS A 217 -4.09 12.56 -13.01
CA CYS A 217 -5.25 12.16 -13.80
C CYS A 217 -6.47 11.80 -12.93
N ASP A 218 -6.29 11.34 -11.68
CA ASP A 218 -7.40 11.07 -10.77
C ASP A 218 -8.15 12.36 -10.41
N PHE A 219 -7.46 13.50 -10.25
CA PHE A 219 -8.14 14.77 -10.04
C PHE A 219 -9.00 15.14 -11.25
N VAL A 220 -8.46 15.00 -12.47
CA VAL A 220 -9.20 15.29 -13.71
C VAL A 220 -10.43 14.39 -13.82
N ARG A 221 -10.26 13.08 -13.59
CA ARG A 221 -11.35 12.09 -13.57
C ARG A 221 -12.43 12.49 -12.55
N LEU A 222 -12.05 12.71 -11.30
CA LEU A 222 -12.98 13.01 -10.21
C LEU A 222 -13.73 14.32 -10.42
N PHE A 223 -13.06 15.38 -10.88
CA PHE A 223 -13.74 16.65 -11.18
C PHE A 223 -14.69 16.52 -12.37
N ARG A 224 -14.34 15.73 -13.39
CA ARG A 224 -15.22 15.47 -14.52
C ARG A 224 -16.43 14.62 -14.10
N GLU A 225 -16.25 13.59 -13.30
CA GLU A 225 -17.36 12.81 -12.72
C GLU A 225 -18.30 13.69 -11.88
N ALA A 226 -17.75 14.56 -11.03
CA ALA A 226 -18.55 15.51 -10.27
C ALA A 226 -19.33 16.48 -11.16
N GLN A 227 -18.73 16.95 -12.26
CA GLN A 227 -19.40 17.80 -13.22
C GLN A 227 -20.58 17.07 -13.91
N LEU A 228 -20.36 15.84 -14.35
CA LEU A 228 -21.40 15.02 -14.99
C LEU A 228 -22.55 14.73 -14.03
N GLU A 229 -22.24 14.39 -12.78
CA GLU A 229 -23.25 14.12 -11.76
C GLU A 229 -24.04 15.39 -11.40
N ARG A 230 -23.39 16.55 -11.31
CA ARG A 230 -24.07 17.84 -11.12
C ARG A 230 -25.03 18.15 -12.27
N ASN A 231 -24.61 17.92 -13.51
CA ASN A 231 -25.47 18.13 -14.69
C ASN A 231 -26.67 17.17 -14.68
N LYS A 232 -26.46 15.89 -14.34
CA LYS A 232 -27.52 14.89 -14.17
C LYS A 232 -28.52 15.34 -13.11
N ARG A 233 -28.06 15.81 -11.94
CA ARG A 233 -28.90 16.33 -10.86
C ARG A 233 -29.71 17.57 -11.28
N ALA A 234 -29.11 18.47 -12.06
CA ALA A 234 -29.77 19.68 -12.54
C ALA A 234 -30.95 19.38 -13.48
N GLN A 235 -30.82 18.34 -14.31
CA GLN A 235 -31.83 17.93 -15.30
C GLN A 235 -33.01 17.13 -14.70
N ARG A 236 -32.97 16.78 -13.41
CA ARG A 236 -34.04 15.99 -12.77
C ARG A 236 -35.35 16.79 -12.63
N SER A 237 -36.45 16.09 -12.82
CA SER A 237 -37.81 16.61 -12.57
C SER A 237 -38.05 16.91 -11.09
N SER A 238 -39.11 17.66 -10.78
CA SER A 238 -39.48 17.97 -9.39
C SER A 238 -39.82 16.70 -8.58
N SER A 239 -40.42 15.69 -9.22
CA SER A 239 -40.77 14.41 -8.58
C SER A 239 -39.53 13.63 -8.17
N GLU A 240 -38.54 13.54 -9.06
CA GLU A 240 -37.27 12.86 -8.78
C GLU A 240 -36.46 13.56 -7.69
N LYS A 241 -36.54 14.89 -7.60
CA LYS A 241 -35.86 15.67 -6.54
C LYS A 241 -36.47 15.40 -5.16
N SER A 242 -37.77 15.11 -5.08
CA SER A 242 -38.45 14.79 -3.82
C SER A 242 -38.31 13.32 -3.40
N ASP A 243 -37.85 12.43 -4.29
CA ASP A 243 -37.74 11.01 -4.01
C ASP A 243 -36.60 10.72 -3.00
N VAL A 244 -36.97 10.09 -1.88
CA VAL A 244 -36.04 9.74 -0.79
C VAL A 244 -34.99 8.73 -1.25
N SER A 245 -35.34 7.82 -2.16
CA SER A 245 -34.41 6.82 -2.70
C SER A 245 -33.29 7.46 -3.51
N ILE A 246 -33.63 8.44 -4.35
CA ILE A 246 -32.68 9.20 -5.17
C ILE A 246 -31.77 10.05 -4.28
N ARG A 247 -32.31 10.68 -3.23
CA ARG A 247 -31.50 11.45 -2.27
C ARG A 247 -30.49 10.56 -1.54
N LYS A 248 -30.88 9.35 -1.13
CA LYS A 248 -29.97 8.37 -0.53
C LYS A 248 -28.89 7.89 -1.52
N GLU A 249 -29.22 7.77 -2.80
CA GLU A 249 -28.24 7.44 -3.83
C GLU A 249 -27.22 8.57 -4.03
N ASP A 250 -27.68 9.82 -4.08
CA ASP A 250 -26.81 11.00 -4.16
C ASP A 250 -25.84 11.09 -2.98
N GLU A 251 -26.34 10.86 -1.76
CA GLU A 251 -25.50 10.84 -0.55
C GLU A 251 -24.41 9.76 -0.63
N LYS A 252 -24.75 8.56 -1.13
CA LYS A 252 -23.77 7.48 -1.33
C LYS A 252 -22.75 7.84 -2.40
N ASN A 253 -23.19 8.46 -3.50
CA ASN A 253 -22.31 8.92 -4.57
C ASN A 253 -21.35 10.01 -4.08
N ASP A 254 -21.84 10.94 -3.26
CA ASP A 254 -21.02 12.01 -2.68
C ASP A 254 -20.00 11.44 -1.67
N GLN A 255 -20.41 10.50 -0.81
CA GLN A 255 -19.50 9.79 0.10
C GLN A 255 -18.41 9.04 -0.66
N LYS A 256 -18.78 8.33 -1.73
CA LYS A 256 -17.82 7.63 -2.59
C LYS A 256 -16.84 8.61 -3.24
N TRP A 257 -17.34 9.71 -3.78
CA TRP A 257 -16.51 10.72 -4.42
C TRP A 257 -15.48 11.32 -3.45
N TRP A 258 -15.90 11.66 -2.22
CA TRP A 258 -14.99 12.13 -1.18
C TRP A 258 -13.95 11.09 -0.78
N ALA A 259 -14.37 9.83 -0.62
CA ALA A 259 -13.45 8.73 -0.32
C ALA A 259 -12.41 8.54 -1.42
N GLU A 260 -12.81 8.65 -2.70
CA GLU A 260 -11.88 8.57 -3.84
C GLU A 260 -10.97 9.81 -3.94
N LEU A 261 -11.45 11.01 -3.58
CA LEU A 261 -10.66 12.25 -3.63
C LEU A 261 -9.55 12.30 -2.56
N ILE A 262 -9.79 11.72 -1.38
CA ILE A 262 -8.78 11.68 -0.31
C ILE A 262 -7.50 10.99 -0.77
N VAL A 263 -7.61 9.97 -1.63
CA VAL A 263 -6.45 9.18 -2.09
C VAL A 263 -5.42 10.03 -2.85
N PRO A 264 -5.75 10.69 -3.98
CA PRO A 264 -4.79 11.55 -4.69
C PRO A 264 -4.38 12.78 -3.87
N LEU A 265 -5.26 13.31 -3.00
CA LEU A 265 -4.88 14.39 -2.07
C LEU A 265 -3.77 13.96 -1.11
N MET A 266 -3.86 12.77 -0.55
CA MET A 266 -2.83 12.23 0.33
C MET A 266 -1.56 11.85 -0.44
N TRP A 267 -1.66 11.39 -1.68
CA TRP A 267 -0.48 11.13 -2.50
C TRP A 267 0.21 12.40 -3.00
N PHE A 268 -0.50 13.53 -3.10
CA PHE A 268 0.03 14.75 -3.70
C PHE A 268 1.34 15.26 -3.06
N PRO A 269 1.45 15.42 -1.73
CA PRO A 269 2.72 15.85 -1.12
C PRO A 269 3.89 14.91 -1.42
N VAL A 270 3.62 13.60 -1.41
CA VAL A 270 4.61 12.54 -1.65
C VAL A 270 5.04 12.55 -3.11
N GLY A 271 4.09 12.59 -4.04
CA GLY A 271 4.34 12.68 -5.47
C GLY A 271 5.10 13.93 -5.85
N PHE A 272 4.70 15.09 -5.33
CA PHE A 272 5.37 16.35 -5.59
C PHE A 272 6.84 16.32 -5.11
N GLN A 273 7.07 15.79 -3.91
CA GLN A 273 8.42 15.62 -3.37
C GLN A 273 9.30 14.76 -4.31
N PHE A 274 8.83 13.58 -4.70
CA PHE A 274 9.63 12.63 -5.47
C PHE A 274 9.74 12.97 -6.96
N ALA A 275 8.77 13.71 -7.51
CA ALA A 275 8.84 14.21 -8.87
C ALA A 275 9.95 15.26 -9.06
N ALA A 276 10.45 15.87 -7.97
CA ALA A 276 11.51 16.87 -7.98
C ALA A 276 11.27 17.94 -9.07
N LEU A 277 10.08 18.56 -9.01
CA LEU A 277 9.65 19.60 -9.96
C LEU A 277 10.23 20.98 -9.62
N ASN A 278 10.74 21.14 -8.40
CA ASN A 278 11.45 22.32 -7.91
C ASN A 278 12.66 21.86 -7.08
N ASP A 279 13.55 22.80 -6.75
CA ASP A 279 14.75 22.51 -5.97
C ASP A 279 14.47 22.28 -4.48
N THR A 280 13.35 22.80 -3.97
CA THR A 280 13.01 22.77 -2.53
C THR A 280 12.16 21.58 -2.10
N GLY A 281 11.53 20.87 -3.04
CA GLY A 281 10.53 19.85 -2.75
C GLY A 281 9.21 20.41 -2.20
N PHE A 282 8.44 19.54 -1.56
CA PHE A 282 7.18 19.90 -0.90
C PHE A 282 7.48 20.58 0.47
N PRO A 283 6.89 21.74 0.79
CA PRO A 283 7.16 22.45 2.03
C PRO A 283 6.90 21.60 3.28
N GLY A 284 7.89 21.50 4.17
CA GLY A 284 7.77 20.75 5.42
C GLY A 284 7.77 19.21 5.26
N PHE A 285 8.11 18.70 4.08
CA PHE A 285 8.14 17.26 3.83
C PHE A 285 9.14 16.54 4.74
N ASN A 286 8.68 15.47 5.36
CA ASN A 286 9.48 14.62 6.25
C ASN A 286 8.90 13.19 6.26
N LEU A 287 9.63 12.26 6.88
CA LEU A 287 9.23 10.84 6.95
C LEU A 287 7.85 10.63 7.59
N GLY A 288 7.50 11.44 8.60
CA GLY A 288 6.21 11.37 9.28
C GLY A 288 5.06 11.80 8.39
N LEU A 289 5.23 12.90 7.64
CA LEU A 289 4.25 13.34 6.65
C LEU A 289 4.05 12.27 5.56
N MET A 290 5.15 11.73 5.02
CA MET A 290 5.11 10.66 4.04
C MET A 290 4.38 9.42 4.57
N GLY A 291 4.67 9.02 5.81
CA GLY A 291 4.02 7.90 6.48
C GLY A 291 2.53 8.14 6.71
N ALA A 292 2.14 9.30 7.23
CA ALA A 292 0.74 9.65 7.46
C ALA A 292 -0.06 9.67 6.15
N CYS A 293 0.42 10.40 5.15
CA CYS A 293 -0.19 10.48 3.83
C CYS A 293 -0.36 9.10 3.19
N GLY A 294 0.71 8.31 3.10
CA GLY A 294 0.66 6.99 2.46
C GLY A 294 -0.21 5.98 3.22
N ALA A 295 -0.27 6.06 4.55
CA ALA A 295 -1.12 5.19 5.37
C ALA A 295 -2.60 5.53 5.16
N ILE A 296 -2.97 6.81 5.20
CA ILE A 296 -4.36 7.27 4.99
C ILE A 296 -4.82 6.92 3.57
N ALA A 297 -3.96 7.13 2.56
CA ALA A 297 -4.27 6.79 1.17
C ALA A 297 -4.57 5.29 0.96
N GLY A 298 -3.87 4.41 1.68
CA GLY A 298 -4.04 2.95 1.58
C GLY A 298 -5.14 2.37 2.50
N LEU A 299 -5.56 3.14 3.52
CA LEU A 299 -6.41 2.64 4.59
C LEU A 299 -7.79 2.20 4.10
N GLY A 300 -8.43 2.98 3.22
CA GLY A 300 -9.77 2.65 2.71
C GLY A 300 -9.81 1.29 1.99
N LYS A 301 -8.86 1.06 1.07
CA LYS A 301 -8.74 -0.21 0.34
C LYS A 301 -8.38 -1.37 1.27
N THR A 302 -7.44 -1.16 2.18
CA THR A 302 -7.01 -2.21 3.12
C THR A 302 -8.13 -2.59 4.09
N LYS A 303 -8.88 -1.60 4.58
CA LYS A 303 -10.06 -1.81 5.42
C LYS A 303 -11.14 -2.58 4.67
N ALA A 304 -11.48 -2.20 3.44
CA ALA A 304 -12.49 -2.91 2.66
C ALA A 304 -12.11 -4.39 2.44
N LEU A 305 -10.84 -4.66 2.11
CA LEU A 305 -10.34 -6.03 1.95
C LEU A 305 -10.29 -6.79 3.28
N TRP A 306 -9.97 -6.11 4.39
CA TRP A 306 -10.00 -6.70 5.72
C TRP A 306 -11.42 -7.04 6.16
N ASP A 307 -12.38 -6.14 5.96
CA ASP A 307 -13.78 -6.34 6.31
C ASP A 307 -14.37 -7.52 5.50
N ALA A 308 -13.98 -7.69 4.24
CA ALA A 308 -14.35 -8.84 3.41
C ALA A 308 -13.78 -10.20 3.90
N THR A 309 -12.85 -10.22 4.86
CA THR A 309 -12.38 -11.47 5.49
C THR A 309 -13.25 -11.91 6.67
N ALA A 310 -14.20 -11.08 7.12
CA ALA A 310 -15.04 -11.35 8.28
C ALA A 310 -16.15 -12.38 8.00
N ASP A 311 -16.52 -12.60 6.74
CA ASP A 311 -17.63 -13.47 6.34
C ASP A 311 -17.29 -14.97 6.32
N ALA A 312 -16.25 -15.42 7.04
CA ALA A 312 -15.82 -16.82 7.01
C ALA A 312 -15.19 -17.30 8.32
#